data_AF-A0A3S4IIQ8-F1
#
_entry.id   AF-A0A3S4IIQ8-F1
#
_cell.length_a   1.000
_cell.length_b   1.000
_cell.length_c   1.000
_cell.angle_alpha   90.00
_cell.angle_beta   90.00
_cell.angle_gamma   90.00
#
_symmetry.space_group_name_H-M   'P 1'
#
loop_
_entity.id
_entity.type
_entity.pdbx_description
1 polymer ?
#
loop_
_entity_poly.entity_id
_entity_poly.type
_entity_poly.pdbx_seq_one_letter_code
_entity_poly.pdbx_strand_id
1 'polypeptide(L)'
;MENSDYKYNLQELLCLKNFSDTFKVFSSDEFCQAVVSWAEREVIAGVDSEALLIIASLGLDPTIDSYEVEKYLLIYKRELSVQEPSRHYSALVWLRLQLENLIAASSAQEVECRLSFFTHYFLDYPPRAFACITNKLSNLYWELYDEAIPVFNSRASKMSEDQLLAHIKDRLFPFYRILSNSDWIQVLASSSDSMSSQ
;
A
#
# COMPACT_ATOMS: atom_id res chain seq x y z
N MET A 1 -1.31 -15.24 20.54
CA MET A 1 -1.50 -14.42 19.34
C MET A 1 -0.21 -13.68 19.14
N GLU A 2 0.57 -14.06 18.14
CA GLU A 2 1.71 -13.26 17.71
C GLU A 2 1.15 -11.94 17.20
N ASN A 3 1.45 -10.84 17.89
CA ASN A 3 1.21 -9.50 17.39
C ASN A 3 1.98 -9.40 16.07
N SER A 4 1.28 -9.54 14.94
CA SER A 4 1.77 -8.99 13.70
C SER A 4 1.88 -7.49 13.95
N ASP A 5 3.10 -6.96 14.05
CA ASP A 5 3.35 -5.53 14.15
C ASP A 5 2.63 -4.82 13.00
N TYR A 6 1.43 -4.30 13.26
CA TYR A 6 0.63 -3.65 12.23
C TYR A 6 1.33 -2.36 11.81
N LYS A 7 1.83 -2.37 10.58
CA LYS A 7 2.81 -1.41 10.07
C LYS A 7 2.26 -0.01 9.81
N TYR A 8 0.94 0.12 9.64
CA TYR A 8 0.36 1.34 9.10
C TYR A 8 0.08 2.40 10.17
N ASN A 9 0.33 3.66 9.82
CA ASN A 9 -0.18 4.82 10.54
C ASN A 9 -1.58 5.22 10.02
N LEU A 10 -2.24 6.15 10.72
CA LEU A 10 -3.58 6.61 10.36
C LEU A 10 -3.68 7.08 8.90
N GLN A 11 -2.73 7.90 8.43
CA GLN A 11 -2.78 8.44 7.08
C GLN A 11 -2.68 7.33 6.02
N GLU A 12 -1.83 6.33 6.26
CA GLU A 12 -1.73 5.15 5.40
C GLU A 12 -3.02 4.34 5.39
N LEU A 13 -3.63 4.10 6.56
CA LEU A 13 -4.92 3.40 6.67
C LEU A 13 -6.02 4.12 5.87
N LEU A 14 -6.10 5.45 5.99
CA LEU A 14 -7.06 6.24 5.23
C LEU A 14 -6.82 6.16 3.72
N CYS A 15 -5.55 6.19 3.29
CA CYS A 15 -5.19 6.02 1.88
C CYS A 15 -5.57 4.62 1.36
N LEU A 16 -5.31 3.58 2.15
CA LEU A 16 -5.66 2.20 1.80
C LEU A 16 -7.18 2.04 1.65
N LYS A 17 -7.97 2.57 2.58
CA LYS A 17 -9.44 2.57 2.47
C LYS A 17 -9.91 3.27 1.19
N ASN A 18 -9.44 4.50 0.96
CA ASN A 18 -9.84 5.31 -0.18
C ASN A 18 -9.50 4.63 -1.53
N PHE A 19 -8.34 4.00 -1.64
CA PHE A 19 -7.94 3.30 -2.86
C PHE A 19 -8.71 1.99 -3.06
N SER A 20 -9.04 1.30 -1.97
CA SER A 20 -9.85 0.07 -1.99
C SER A 20 -11.30 0.28 -2.41
N ASP A 21 -11.86 1.48 -2.24
CA ASP A 21 -13.18 1.82 -2.80
C ASP A 21 -13.22 1.66 -4.33
N THR A 22 -12.07 1.80 -5.00
CA THR A 22 -11.95 1.66 -6.46
C THR A 22 -11.46 0.27 -6.87
N PHE A 23 -10.40 -0.23 -6.22
CA PHE A 23 -9.68 -1.43 -6.67
C PHE A 23 -9.80 -2.65 -5.76
N LYS A 24 -10.49 -2.53 -4.61
CA LYS A 24 -10.70 -3.61 -3.63
C LYS A 24 -9.40 -4.33 -3.23
N VAL A 25 -8.31 -3.56 -3.05
CA VAL A 25 -6.97 -4.09 -2.71
C VAL A 25 -6.80 -4.39 -1.22
N PHE A 26 -7.78 -3.99 -0.41
CA PHE A 26 -7.82 -4.13 1.03
C PHE A 26 -9.27 -4.41 1.40
N SER A 27 -9.55 -5.57 1.98
CA SER A 27 -10.90 -5.96 2.37
C SER A 27 -11.39 -5.16 3.58
N SER A 28 -12.71 -5.17 3.80
CA SER A 28 -13.31 -4.51 4.97
C SER A 28 -12.79 -5.09 6.28
N ASP A 29 -12.62 -6.42 6.33
CA ASP A 29 -12.16 -7.12 7.53
C ASP A 29 -10.68 -6.81 7.81
N GLU A 30 -9.83 -6.85 6.78
CA GLU A 30 -8.42 -6.43 6.90
C GLU A 30 -8.30 -4.96 7.34
N PHE A 31 -9.17 -4.09 6.84
CA PHE A 31 -9.20 -2.69 7.26
C PHE A 31 -9.58 -2.54 8.73
N CYS A 32 -10.64 -3.22 9.18
CA CYS A 32 -11.08 -3.16 10.56
C CYS A 32 -9.98 -3.66 11.50
N GLN A 33 -9.37 -4.81 11.19
CA GLN A 33 -8.27 -5.36 11.96
C GLN A 33 -7.06 -4.40 12.03
N ALA A 34 -6.70 -3.78 10.90
CA ALA A 34 -5.57 -2.86 10.86
C ALA A 34 -5.83 -1.55 11.64
N VAL A 35 -7.07 -1.04 11.63
CA VAL A 35 -7.47 0.13 12.43
C VAL A 35 -7.47 -0.18 13.92
N VAL A 36 -8.01 -1.32 14.34
CA VAL A 36 -8.00 -1.74 15.75
C VAL A 36 -6.56 -1.86 16.26
N SER A 37 -5.71 -2.56 15.51
CA SER A 37 -4.31 -2.78 15.91
C SER A 37 -3.49 -1.49 15.91
N TRP A 38 -3.79 -0.56 15.00
CA TRP A 38 -3.23 0.79 15.03
C TRP A 38 -3.66 1.54 16.31
N ALA A 39 -4.94 1.50 16.66
CA ALA A 39 -5.46 2.18 17.84
C ALA A 39 -4.85 1.63 19.14
N GLU A 40 -4.73 0.30 19.27
CA GLU A 40 -4.05 -0.33 20.41
C GLU A 40 -2.62 0.19 20.58
N ARG A 41 -1.87 0.29 19.48
CA ARG A 41 -0.50 0.82 19.53
C ARG A 41 -0.45 2.26 20.00
N GLU A 42 -1.31 3.13 19.46
CA GLU A 42 -1.33 4.54 19.84
C GLU A 42 -1.74 4.73 21.31
N VAL A 43 -2.70 3.93 21.80
CA VAL A 43 -3.07 3.90 23.23
C VAL A 43 -1.89 3.47 24.10
N ILE A 44 -1.17 2.41 23.71
CA ILE A 44 0.05 1.95 24.41
C ILE A 44 1.14 3.03 24.40
N ALA A 45 1.26 3.78 23.30
CA ALA A 45 2.17 4.91 23.19
C ALA A 45 1.76 6.14 24.03
N GLY A 46 0.59 6.10 24.67
CA GLY A 46 0.10 7.13 25.58
C GLY A 46 -0.74 8.23 24.93
N VAL A 47 -1.29 7.99 23.73
CA VAL A 47 -2.24 8.92 23.09
C VAL A 47 -3.56 8.89 23.86
N ASP A 48 -3.94 10.03 24.43
CA ASP A 48 -5.18 10.20 25.19
C ASP A 48 -6.32 10.64 24.26
N SER A 49 -7.16 9.67 23.86
CA SER A 49 -8.42 9.93 23.14
C SER A 49 -9.42 8.83 23.45
N GLU A 50 -10.63 9.23 23.86
CA GLU A 50 -11.73 8.31 24.15
C GLU A 50 -12.13 7.50 22.91
N ALA A 51 -12.23 8.14 21.74
CA ALA A 51 -12.53 7.46 20.49
C ALA A 51 -11.48 6.38 20.17
N LEU A 52 -10.21 6.67 20.41
CA LEU A 52 -9.12 5.72 20.17
C LEU A 52 -9.13 4.56 21.16
N LEU A 53 -9.40 4.82 22.43
CA LEU A 53 -9.58 3.80 23.47
C LEU A 53 -10.73 2.85 23.12
N ILE A 54 -11.84 3.38 22.61
CA ILE A 54 -12.97 2.54 22.18
C ILE A 54 -12.56 1.67 21.00
N ILE A 55 -11.93 2.22 19.96
CA ILE A 55 -11.45 1.43 18.81
C ILE A 55 -10.49 0.32 19.27
N ALA A 56 -9.53 0.63 20.15
CA ALA A 56 -8.59 -0.34 20.68
C ALA A 56 -9.31 -1.45 21.46
N SER A 57 -10.35 -1.12 22.23
CA SER A 57 -11.11 -2.10 23.01
C SER A 57 -11.84 -3.15 22.15
N LEU A 58 -12.17 -2.83 20.89
CA LEU A 58 -12.80 -3.78 19.96
C LEU A 58 -11.89 -4.98 19.64
N GLY A 59 -10.56 -4.86 19.87
CA GLY A 59 -9.63 -5.98 19.73
C GLY A 59 -9.84 -7.08 20.78
N LEU A 60 -10.59 -6.81 21.84
CA LEU A 60 -10.97 -7.80 22.87
C LEU A 60 -12.18 -8.64 22.47
N ASP A 61 -12.94 -8.20 21.47
CA ASP A 61 -14.13 -8.90 21.01
C ASP A 61 -13.79 -10.09 20.11
N PRO A 62 -14.59 -11.17 20.12
CA PRO A 62 -14.37 -12.33 19.26
C PRO A 62 -14.55 -12.00 17.77
N THR A 63 -15.29 -10.93 17.46
CA THR A 63 -15.54 -10.43 16.11
C THR A 63 -15.54 -8.92 16.14
N ILE A 64 -14.70 -8.29 15.32
CA ILE A 64 -14.63 -6.82 15.24
C ILE A 64 -15.88 -6.28 14.53
N ASP A 65 -16.63 -5.41 15.21
CA ASP A 65 -17.77 -4.72 14.59
C ASP A 65 -17.28 -3.58 13.68
N SER A 66 -17.36 -3.82 12.37
CA SER A 66 -17.00 -2.84 11.34
C SER A 66 -17.73 -1.50 11.48
N TYR A 67 -18.98 -1.49 11.94
CA TYR A 67 -19.74 -0.26 12.11
C TYR A 67 -19.18 0.58 13.25
N GLU A 68 -18.79 -0.06 14.36
CA GLU A 68 -18.17 0.64 15.48
C GLU A 68 -16.80 1.18 15.11
N VAL A 69 -15.98 0.39 14.40
CA VAL A 69 -14.69 0.85 13.89
C VAL A 69 -14.87 2.10 13.04
N GLU A 70 -15.77 2.10 12.07
CA GLU A 70 -15.99 3.25 11.20
C GLU A 70 -16.53 4.47 11.95
N LYS A 71 -17.48 4.26 12.87
CA LYS A 71 -18.08 5.31 13.69
C LYS A 71 -17.03 6.02 14.54
N TYR A 72 -16.24 5.28 15.30
CA TYR A 72 -15.26 5.89 16.21
C TYR A 72 -14.05 6.42 15.46
N LEU A 73 -13.65 5.81 14.35
CA LEU A 73 -12.62 6.37 13.47
C LEU A 73 -13.05 7.74 12.90
N LEU A 74 -14.33 7.90 12.53
CA LEU A 74 -14.86 9.18 12.08
C LEU A 74 -14.85 10.24 13.20
N ILE A 75 -15.18 9.86 14.43
CA ILE A 75 -15.12 10.74 15.60
C ILE A 75 -13.67 11.21 15.83
N TYR A 76 -12.72 10.28 15.88
CA TYR A 76 -11.30 10.58 16.06
C TYR A 76 -10.75 11.53 14.99
N LYS A 77 -11.11 11.31 13.72
CA LYS A 77 -10.72 12.20 12.62
C LYS A 77 -11.24 13.62 12.78
N ARG A 78 -12.46 13.78 13.31
CA ARG A 78 -13.05 15.10 13.58
C ARG A 78 -12.34 15.80 14.74
N GLU A 79 -12.02 15.07 15.81
CA GLU A 79 -11.25 15.60 16.95
C GLU A 79 -9.92 16.20 16.49
N LEU A 80 -9.19 15.48 15.63
CA LEU A 80 -7.90 15.90 15.11
C LEU A 80 -7.94 16.76 13.85
N SER A 81 -9.14 17.09 13.35
CA SER A 81 -9.33 17.84 12.08
C SER A 81 -8.57 17.22 10.89
N VAL A 82 -8.44 15.90 10.88
CA VAL A 82 -7.74 15.14 9.83
C VAL A 82 -8.52 15.25 8.52
N GLN A 83 -7.84 15.72 7.47
CA GLN A 83 -8.40 15.80 6.13
C GLN A 83 -8.38 14.43 5.45
N GLU A 84 -9.39 14.16 4.62
CA GLU A 84 -9.38 12.95 3.78
C GLU A 84 -8.29 13.05 2.72
N PRO A 85 -7.49 11.98 2.52
CA PRO A 85 -6.54 11.95 1.42
C PRO A 85 -7.27 11.92 0.08
N SER A 86 -6.71 12.62 -0.92
CA SER A 86 -7.23 12.56 -2.28
C SER A 86 -7.03 11.18 -2.89
N ARG A 87 -7.82 10.83 -3.91
CA ARG A 87 -7.68 9.54 -4.62
C ARG A 87 -6.29 9.35 -5.22
N HIS A 88 -5.73 10.40 -5.82
CA HIS A 88 -4.40 10.36 -6.42
C HIS A 88 -3.28 10.21 -5.38
N TYR A 89 -3.40 10.91 -4.25
CA TYR A 89 -2.46 10.76 -3.14
C TYR A 89 -2.53 9.33 -2.57
N SER A 90 -3.75 8.84 -2.36
CA SER A 90 -4.01 7.49 -1.85
C SER A 90 -3.41 6.40 -2.75
N ALA A 91 -3.53 6.54 -4.07
CA ALA A 91 -2.96 5.61 -5.04
C ALA A 91 -1.42 5.56 -4.96
N LEU A 92 -0.76 6.72 -4.83
CA LEU A 92 0.70 6.80 -4.69
C LEU A 92 1.18 6.24 -3.35
N VAL A 93 0.43 6.46 -2.25
CA VAL A 93 0.72 5.84 -0.95
C VAL A 93 0.59 4.33 -1.02
N TRP A 94 -0.48 3.80 -1.60
CA TRP A 94 -0.64 2.36 -1.80
C TRP A 94 0.53 1.79 -2.64
N LEU A 95 0.91 2.48 -3.72
CA LEU A 95 2.01 2.04 -4.57
C LEU A 95 3.35 2.03 -3.83
N ARG A 96 3.63 3.03 -2.98
CA ARG A 96 4.81 3.02 -2.11
C ARG A 96 4.84 1.78 -1.22
N LEU A 97 3.72 1.42 -0.60
CA LEU A 97 3.62 0.24 0.26
C LEU A 97 3.88 -1.05 -0.52
N GLN A 98 3.41 -1.14 -1.77
CA GLN A 98 3.72 -2.28 -2.63
C GLN A 98 5.21 -2.36 -3.00
N LEU A 99 5.84 -1.22 -3.31
CA LEU A 99 7.28 -1.16 -3.55
C LEU A 99 8.07 -1.59 -2.32
N GLU A 100 7.64 -1.15 -1.13
CA GLU A 100 8.26 -1.53 0.12
C GLU A 100 8.20 -3.04 0.36
N ASN A 101 7.04 -3.65 0.12
CA ASN A 101 6.86 -5.09 0.25
C ASN A 101 7.68 -5.87 -0.79
N LEU A 102 7.80 -5.38 -2.01
CA LEU A 102 8.66 -5.98 -3.04
C LEU A 102 10.15 -5.88 -2.69
N ILE A 103 10.59 -4.77 -2.11
CA ILE A 103 11.98 -4.57 -1.67
C ILE A 103 12.31 -5.41 -0.43
N ALA A 104 11.33 -5.64 0.44
CA ALA A 104 11.45 -6.46 1.65
C ALA A 104 11.13 -7.95 1.42
N ALA A 105 10.82 -8.35 0.19
CA ALA A 105 10.48 -9.73 -0.14
C ALA A 105 11.61 -10.68 0.26
N SER A 106 11.25 -11.82 0.85
CA SER A 106 12.21 -12.79 1.38
C SER A 106 12.46 -13.98 0.45
N SER A 107 11.72 -14.09 -0.66
CA SER A 107 11.85 -15.18 -1.62
C SER A 107 11.51 -14.78 -3.05
N ALA A 108 12.02 -15.55 -4.01
CA ALA A 108 11.71 -15.40 -5.42
C ALA A 108 10.22 -15.59 -5.74
N GLN A 109 9.57 -16.50 -5.02
CA GLN A 109 8.13 -16.77 -5.16
C GLN A 109 7.29 -15.58 -4.70
N GLU A 110 7.67 -14.94 -3.59
CA GLU A 110 6.98 -13.75 -3.09
C GLU A 110 7.06 -12.60 -4.09
N VAL A 111 8.25 -12.38 -4.67
CA VAL A 111 8.47 -11.39 -5.73
C VAL A 111 7.55 -11.65 -6.93
N GLU A 112 7.51 -12.90 -7.41
CA GLU A 112 6.71 -13.28 -8.56
C GLU A 112 5.21 -13.03 -8.32
N CYS A 113 4.69 -13.54 -7.20
CA CYS A 113 3.29 -13.36 -6.82
C CYS A 113 2.92 -11.87 -6.75
N ARG A 114 3.75 -11.04 -6.10
CA ARG A 114 3.49 -9.60 -5.99
C ARG A 114 3.59 -8.87 -7.32
N LEU A 115 4.58 -9.19 -8.17
CA LEU A 115 4.74 -8.56 -9.47
C LEU A 115 3.62 -8.95 -10.44
N SER A 116 3.14 -10.20 -10.40
CA SER A 116 2.04 -10.68 -11.25
C SER A 116 0.74 -9.87 -11.09
N PHE A 117 0.53 -9.25 -9.92
CA PHE A 117 -0.63 -8.39 -9.67
C PHE A 117 -0.65 -7.16 -10.61
N PHE A 118 0.51 -6.66 -11.01
CA PHE A 118 0.63 -5.45 -11.83
C PHE A 118 0.44 -5.69 -13.33
N THR A 119 0.36 -6.94 -13.79
CA THR A 119 0.27 -7.23 -15.24
C THR A 119 -1.13 -7.00 -15.82
N HIS A 120 -2.17 -7.00 -14.97
CA HIS A 120 -3.56 -6.96 -15.41
C HIS A 120 -4.26 -5.62 -15.15
N TYR A 121 -3.66 -4.73 -14.37
CA TYR A 121 -4.32 -3.54 -13.83
C TYR A 121 -3.45 -2.29 -13.98
N PHE A 122 -4.08 -1.10 -13.93
CA PHE A 122 -3.43 0.22 -13.71
C PHE A 122 -2.76 0.95 -14.89
N LEU A 123 -2.79 0.43 -16.12
CA LEU A 123 -2.06 1.02 -17.26
C LEU A 123 -2.33 2.51 -17.51
N ASP A 124 -3.54 2.99 -17.18
CA ASP A 124 -3.96 4.39 -17.40
C ASP A 124 -4.53 5.08 -16.15
N TYR A 125 -4.31 4.52 -14.95
CA TYR A 125 -4.89 5.11 -13.75
C TYR A 125 -4.12 6.37 -13.30
N PRO A 126 -4.80 7.52 -13.11
CA PRO A 126 -4.14 8.74 -12.64
C PRO A 126 -3.69 8.63 -11.17
N PRO A 127 -2.61 9.31 -10.77
CA PRO A 127 -1.83 10.28 -11.54
C PRO A 127 -0.85 9.59 -12.50
N ARG A 128 -0.32 10.32 -13.50
CA ARG A 128 0.63 9.77 -14.49
C ARG A 128 1.83 9.05 -13.87
N ALA A 129 2.31 9.54 -12.73
CA ALA A 129 3.39 8.90 -11.98
C ALA A 129 3.01 7.47 -11.52
N PHE A 130 1.77 7.27 -11.08
CA PHE A 130 1.25 5.96 -10.70
C PHE A 130 1.28 5.01 -11.91
N ALA A 131 0.60 5.37 -13.01
CA ALA A 131 0.59 4.58 -14.24
C ALA A 131 2.00 4.27 -14.78
N CYS A 132 2.92 5.23 -14.71
CA CYS A 132 4.30 5.05 -15.16
C CYS A 132 5.02 3.97 -14.33
N ILE A 133 4.92 4.05 -13.00
CA ILE A 133 5.59 3.10 -12.11
C ILE A 133 4.93 1.72 -12.18
N THR A 134 3.60 1.62 -12.21
CA THR A 134 2.90 0.33 -12.37
C THR A 134 3.25 -0.34 -13.70
N ASN A 135 3.37 0.43 -14.79
CA ASN A 135 3.87 -0.09 -16.06
C ASN A 135 5.32 -0.60 -15.96
N LYS A 136 6.19 0.08 -15.20
CA LYS A 136 7.55 -0.42 -14.95
C LYS A 136 7.54 -1.74 -14.16
N LEU A 137 6.63 -1.89 -13.19
CA LEU A 137 6.46 -3.15 -12.44
C LEU A 137 5.94 -4.28 -13.34
N SER A 138 4.94 -3.99 -14.17
CA SER A 138 4.41 -4.94 -15.16
C SER A 138 5.51 -5.41 -16.14
N ASN A 139 6.27 -4.47 -16.71
CA ASN A 139 7.38 -4.83 -17.60
C ASN A 139 8.49 -5.62 -16.87
N LEU A 140 8.76 -5.32 -15.60
CA LEU A 140 9.72 -6.08 -14.81
C LEU A 140 9.25 -7.52 -14.58
N TYR A 141 7.95 -7.75 -14.37
CA TYR A 141 7.38 -9.10 -14.32
C TYR A 141 7.69 -9.86 -15.62
N TRP A 142 7.33 -9.29 -16.77
CA TRP A 142 7.58 -9.94 -18.06
C TRP A 142 9.07 -10.13 -18.34
N GLU A 143 9.94 -9.17 -18.02
CA GLU A 143 11.40 -9.32 -18.17
C GLU A 143 11.96 -10.52 -17.39
N LEU A 144 11.40 -10.80 -16.21
CA LEU A 144 11.89 -11.82 -15.29
C LEU A 144 11.25 -13.19 -15.49
N TYR A 145 9.95 -13.22 -15.77
CA TYR A 145 9.09 -14.40 -15.70
C TYR A 145 8.34 -14.71 -17.01
N ASP A 146 8.51 -13.94 -18.10
CA ASP A 146 7.87 -14.29 -19.37
C ASP A 146 8.43 -15.61 -19.92
N GLU A 147 7.59 -16.64 -19.90
CA GLU A 147 7.84 -17.99 -20.39
C GLU A 147 7.21 -18.24 -21.78
N ALA A 148 6.78 -17.20 -22.51
CA ALA A 148 6.12 -17.33 -23.81
C ALA A 148 6.95 -18.09 -24.88
N ILE A 149 8.24 -18.36 -24.63
CA ILE A 149 9.08 -19.24 -25.44
C ILE A 149 9.61 -20.39 -24.54
N PRO A 150 9.07 -21.62 -24.66
CA PRO A 150 9.42 -22.79 -23.82
C PRO A 150 10.88 -23.24 -23.86
N VAL A 151 11.71 -22.61 -24.70
CA VAL A 151 13.11 -22.95 -24.93
C VAL A 151 14.05 -22.08 -24.08
N PHE A 152 13.57 -20.96 -23.53
CA PHE A 152 14.36 -20.07 -22.71
C PHE A 152 13.87 -20.09 -21.26
N ASN A 153 14.68 -20.69 -20.38
CA ASN A 153 14.61 -20.47 -18.95
C ASN A 153 14.43 -18.97 -18.66
N SER A 154 13.37 -18.63 -17.91
CA SER A 154 13.05 -17.27 -17.47
C SER A 154 14.28 -16.59 -16.88
N ARG A 155 14.43 -15.27 -17.03
CA ARG A 155 15.64 -14.60 -16.56
C ARG A 155 15.83 -14.77 -15.05
N ALA A 156 14.73 -14.85 -14.29
CA ALA A 156 14.73 -15.19 -12.88
C ALA A 156 15.34 -16.59 -12.62
N SER A 157 14.98 -17.61 -13.39
CA SER A 157 15.51 -18.98 -13.21
C SER A 157 17.02 -19.13 -13.47
N LYS A 158 17.66 -18.14 -14.10
CA LYS A 158 19.11 -18.07 -14.32
C LYS A 158 19.86 -17.32 -13.20
N MET A 159 19.14 -16.66 -12.30
CA MET A 159 19.69 -15.95 -11.16
C MET A 159 19.59 -16.83 -9.91
N SER A 160 20.54 -16.69 -8.98
CA SER A 160 20.30 -17.17 -7.62
C SER A 160 19.22 -16.31 -6.95
N GLU A 161 18.59 -16.81 -5.89
CA GLU A 161 17.57 -16.07 -5.13
C GLU A 161 18.12 -14.73 -4.62
N ASP A 162 19.32 -14.72 -4.01
CA ASP A 162 19.98 -13.49 -3.56
C ASP A 162 20.21 -12.48 -4.69
N GLN A 163 20.60 -12.96 -5.88
CA GLN A 163 20.80 -12.11 -7.05
C GLN A 163 19.49 -11.51 -7.54
N LEU A 164 18.41 -12.29 -7.53
CA LEU A 164 17.08 -11.81 -7.90
C LEU A 164 16.59 -10.75 -6.92
N LEU A 165 16.67 -11.02 -5.60
CA LEU A 165 16.23 -10.08 -4.56
C LEU A 165 17.04 -8.77 -4.62
N ALA A 166 18.35 -8.85 -4.80
CA ALA A 166 19.20 -7.68 -5.00
C ALA A 166 18.81 -6.91 -6.27
N HIS A 167 18.53 -7.62 -7.38
CA HIS A 167 18.09 -7.00 -8.62
C HIS A 167 16.76 -6.24 -8.46
N ILE A 168 15.77 -6.84 -7.79
CA ILE A 168 14.49 -6.18 -7.48
C ILE A 168 14.73 -4.93 -6.66
N LYS A 169 15.51 -5.03 -5.59
CA LYS A 169 15.82 -3.90 -4.71
C LYS A 169 16.46 -2.75 -5.49
N ASP A 170 17.50 -3.02 -6.29
CA ASP A 170 18.20 -1.99 -7.06
C ASP A 170 17.29 -1.31 -8.09
N ARG A 171 16.39 -2.07 -8.72
CA ARG A 171 15.44 -1.53 -9.70
C ARG A 171 14.34 -0.68 -9.07
N LEU A 172 13.83 -1.09 -7.90
CA LEU A 172 12.65 -0.47 -7.28
C LEU A 172 12.98 0.63 -6.28
N PHE A 173 14.17 0.60 -5.68
CA PHE A 173 14.59 1.55 -4.65
C PHE A 173 14.48 3.03 -5.07
N PRO A 174 14.83 3.45 -6.31
CA PRO A 174 14.65 4.84 -6.72
C PRO A 174 13.20 5.32 -6.64
N PHE A 175 12.24 4.48 -7.06
CA PHE A 175 10.81 4.81 -7.01
C PHE A 175 10.30 4.82 -5.57
N TYR A 176 10.70 3.82 -4.77
CA TYR A 176 10.37 3.78 -3.34
C TYR A 176 10.88 5.04 -2.64
N ARG A 177 12.13 5.43 -2.85
CA ARG A 177 12.72 6.64 -2.25
C ARG A 177 11.96 7.91 -2.61
N ILE A 178 11.52 8.05 -3.87
CA ILE A 178 10.72 9.21 -4.30
C ILE A 178 9.38 9.20 -3.58
N LEU A 179 8.67 8.07 -3.56
CA LEU A 179 7.36 8.00 -2.93
C LEU A 179 7.44 8.03 -1.40
N SER A 180 8.55 7.66 -0.77
CA SER A 180 8.72 7.79 0.69
C SER A 180 8.84 9.23 1.19
N ASN A 181 8.94 10.20 0.28
CA ASN A 181 8.92 11.62 0.63
C ASN A 181 7.51 12.20 0.39
N SER A 182 6.89 12.72 1.45
CA SER A 182 5.53 13.27 1.44
C SER A 182 5.36 14.44 0.46
N ASP A 183 6.36 15.32 0.35
CA ASP A 183 6.31 16.48 -0.54
C ASP A 183 6.27 16.03 -2.00
N TRP A 184 7.06 15.00 -2.34
CA TRP A 184 7.04 14.41 -3.67
C TRP A 184 5.71 13.72 -3.97
N ILE A 185 5.13 12.96 -3.05
CA ILE A 185 3.77 12.40 -3.26
C ILE A 185 2.78 13.53 -3.55
N GLN A 186 2.80 14.61 -2.77
CA GLN A 186 1.85 15.73 -2.94
C GLN A 186 1.98 16.40 -4.32
N VAL A 187 3.21 16.64 -4.78
CA VAL A 187 3.49 17.19 -6.11
C VAL A 187 3.02 16.23 -7.21
N LEU A 188 3.33 14.94 -7.08
CA LEU A 188 2.95 13.94 -8.07
C LEU A 188 1.43 13.71 -8.12
N ALA A 189 0.75 13.78 -6.98
CA ALA A 189 -0.71 13.65 -6.89
C ALA A 189 -1.47 14.83 -7.50
N SER A 190 -0.91 16.04 -7.43
CA SER A 190 -1.51 17.27 -7.96
C SER A 190 -1.20 17.52 -9.44
N SER A 191 -0.16 16.88 -9.97
CA SER A 191 0.28 17.06 -11.36
C SER A 191 -0.74 16.63 -12.44
N SER A 192 -1.82 15.92 -12.08
CA SER A 192 -2.92 15.52 -12.99
C SER A 192 -3.93 16.63 -13.29
N ASP A 193 -4.05 17.65 -12.44
CA ASP A 193 -5.16 18.61 -12.50
C ASP A 193 -4.83 19.84 -13.38
N SER A 194 -3.59 19.93 -13.85
CA SER A 194 -3.08 21.09 -14.60
C SER A 194 -3.35 21.06 -16.12
N MET A 195 -4.02 20.03 -16.65
CA MET A 195 -4.31 19.91 -18.10
C MET A 195 -5.80 19.93 -18.45
N SER A 196 -6.70 20.22 -17.51
CA SER A 196 -8.16 20.21 -17.71
C SER A 196 -8.77 21.60 -17.90
N SER A 197 -7.98 22.62 -18.23
CA SER A 197 -8.48 24.00 -18.42
C SER A 197 -7.74 24.71 -19.54
N GLN A 198 -8.05 24.34 -20.79
CA GLN A 198 -7.94 25.20 -21.98
C GLN A 198 -9.07 24.88 -22.94
#